data_AF-A0A0K8V9F5-F1
#
_entry.id   AF-A0A0K8V9F5-F1
#
_cell.length_a   1.000
_cell.length_b   1.000
_cell.length_c   1.000
_cell.angle_alpha   90.00
_cell.angle_beta   90.00
_cell.angle_gamma   90.00
#
_symmetry.space_group_name_H-M   'P 1'
#
loop_
_entity.id
_entity.type
_entity.pdbx_description
1 polymer ?
#
loop_
_entity_poly.entity_id
_entity_poly.type
_entity_poly.pdbx_seq_one_letter_code
_entity_poly.pdbx_strand_id
1 'polypeptide(L)'
;MKSLLIALAAICSLCINSVQGHGRLMDPPARNAMWRFGFPNAVNYNDNELFCGGYAVQWEQNSGKCGVCGDAYHVKTPRPHEAGGEFAKGIISRYYAAGQEIDVEVELTANHYGRFEMFLCPNNNPRREASQACFDRYPLYISGSREHRFLIPRDAPKKEIFRYRVRLPPYVTCTQCVLQWTYYTANMWGTCSNGTEAVGCGKAETFRNCADIAIVSNTGGGVPPIFVNNKSPYLLYYRDYRAPDDNNVFPLIVRNTTRA
;
A
#
# COMPACT_ATOMS: atom_id res chain seq x y z
N MET A 1 -45.71 21.84 -14.10
CA MET A 1 -44.76 21.07 -14.94
C MET A 1 -43.33 21.62 -14.89
N LYS A 2 -43.09 22.92 -15.03
CA LYS A 2 -41.72 23.50 -14.96
C LYS A 2 -41.02 23.27 -13.60
N SER A 3 -41.76 23.32 -12.50
CA SER A 3 -41.23 23.14 -11.13
C SER A 3 -40.82 21.69 -10.82
N LEU A 4 -41.44 20.70 -11.47
CA LEU A 4 -41.13 19.27 -11.27
C LEU A 4 -39.87 18.84 -12.03
N LEU A 5 -39.62 19.47 -13.18
CA LEU A 5 -38.41 19.25 -14.00
C LEU A 5 -37.14 19.82 -13.33
N ILE A 6 -37.26 20.95 -12.61
CA ILE A 6 -36.14 21.55 -11.86
C ILE A 6 -35.79 20.70 -10.64
N ALA A 7 -36.78 20.10 -9.97
CA ALA A 7 -36.54 19.19 -8.85
C ALA A 7 -35.85 17.88 -9.30
N LEU A 8 -36.24 17.30 -10.45
CA LEU A 8 -35.56 16.12 -11.00
C LEU A 8 -34.12 16.42 -11.48
N ALA A 9 -33.88 17.60 -12.05
CA ALA A 9 -32.53 18.00 -12.48
C ALA A 9 -31.58 18.27 -11.29
N ALA A 10 -32.12 18.82 -10.18
CA ALA A 10 -31.37 19.02 -8.96
C ALA A 10 -31.04 17.70 -8.23
N ILE A 11 -31.96 16.72 -8.25
CA ILE A 11 -31.73 15.39 -7.67
C ILE A 11 -30.71 14.59 -8.49
N CYS A 12 -30.67 14.75 -9.82
CA CYS A 12 -29.69 14.07 -10.68
C CYS A 12 -28.25 14.62 -10.55
N SER A 13 -28.09 15.84 -10.01
CA SER A 13 -26.77 16.47 -9.78
C SER A 13 -26.18 16.14 -8.39
N LEU A 14 -26.93 15.40 -7.55
CA LEU A 14 -26.50 14.87 -6.25
C LEU A 14 -25.93 13.44 -6.35
N CYS A 15 -25.63 12.97 -7.57
CA CYS A 15 -24.65 11.90 -7.76
C CYS A 15 -23.28 12.46 -7.37
N ILE A 16 -23.00 12.51 -6.06
CA ILE A 16 -21.65 12.57 -5.53
C ILE A 16 -20.97 11.35 -6.13
N ASN A 17 -20.27 11.55 -7.24
CA ASN A 17 -19.32 10.58 -7.75
C ASN A 17 -18.34 10.37 -6.61
N SER A 18 -18.59 9.38 -5.77
CA SER A 18 -17.59 8.83 -4.87
C SER A 18 -16.58 8.20 -5.81
N VAL A 19 -15.68 9.04 -6.33
CA VAL A 19 -14.54 8.53 -7.08
C VAL A 19 -13.72 7.84 -6.01
N GLN A 20 -13.84 6.52 -5.96
CA GLN A 20 -13.16 5.73 -4.97
C GLN A 20 -11.67 5.78 -5.27
N GLY A 21 -10.85 6.06 -4.26
CA GLY A 21 -9.41 5.93 -4.42
C GLY A 21 -9.07 4.51 -4.77
N HIS A 22 -7.95 4.31 -5.44
CA HIS A 22 -7.47 2.97 -5.70
C HIS A 22 -5.95 3.00 -5.73
N GLY A 23 -5.36 2.18 -4.88
CA GLY A 23 -3.92 2.14 -4.70
C GLY A 23 -3.44 0.84 -4.11
N ARG A 24 -2.23 0.44 -4.50
CA ARG A 24 -1.56 -0.75 -3.97
C ARG A 24 -0.06 -0.54 -3.81
N LEU A 25 0.49 -1.18 -2.79
CA LEU A 25 1.93 -1.30 -2.60
C LEU A 25 2.47 -2.43 -3.49
N MET A 26 3.32 -2.07 -4.45
CA MET A 26 3.89 -2.95 -5.45
C MET A 26 5.32 -3.39 -5.10
N ASP A 27 6.11 -2.55 -4.44
CA ASP A 27 7.43 -2.95 -3.92
C ASP A 27 7.63 -2.38 -2.51
N PRO A 28 7.93 -3.22 -1.49
CA PRO A 28 7.80 -4.68 -1.52
C PRO A 28 6.37 -5.13 -1.83
N PRO A 29 6.15 -6.20 -2.64
CA PRO A 29 4.81 -6.64 -2.98
C PRO A 29 3.99 -6.96 -1.73
N ALA A 30 2.86 -6.28 -1.58
CA ALA A 30 1.93 -6.54 -0.49
C ALA A 30 1.05 -7.77 -0.75
N ARG A 31 0.53 -8.38 0.33
CA ARG A 31 -0.24 -9.64 0.34
C ARG A 31 -1.31 -9.72 -0.77
N ASN A 32 -1.98 -8.61 -1.02
CA ASN A 32 -3.00 -8.40 -2.05
C ASN A 32 -2.45 -8.40 -3.49
N ALA A 33 -1.24 -7.90 -3.70
CA ALA A 33 -0.61 -7.75 -5.00
C ALA A 33 0.43 -8.83 -5.31
N MET A 34 0.78 -9.70 -4.35
CA MET A 34 1.80 -10.75 -4.51
C MET A 34 1.56 -11.64 -5.74
N TRP A 35 0.32 -11.97 -6.07
CA TRP A 35 -0.01 -12.78 -7.26
C TRP A 35 0.49 -12.13 -8.58
N ARG A 36 0.58 -10.80 -8.65
CA ARG A 36 1.11 -10.07 -9.82
C ARG A 36 2.58 -10.34 -10.07
N PHE A 37 3.30 -10.82 -9.06
CA PHE A 37 4.73 -11.13 -9.10
C PHE A 37 4.99 -12.66 -9.13
N GLY A 38 3.95 -13.46 -9.43
CA GLY A 38 4.05 -14.92 -9.56
C GLY A 38 3.98 -15.70 -8.25
N PHE A 39 3.92 -15.03 -7.08
CA PHE A 39 3.75 -15.71 -5.80
C PHE A 39 2.45 -16.52 -5.77
N PRO A 40 2.40 -17.65 -5.02
CA PRO A 40 1.26 -18.57 -4.98
C PRO A 40 0.11 -18.06 -4.10
N ASN A 41 -0.08 -16.74 -4.02
CA ASN A 41 -1.22 -16.11 -3.40
C ASN A 41 -2.45 -16.26 -4.32
N ALA A 42 -3.64 -16.34 -3.73
CA ALA A 42 -4.88 -16.27 -4.51
C ALA A 42 -4.92 -14.96 -5.31
N VAL A 43 -5.45 -15.03 -6.53
CA VAL A 43 -5.57 -13.86 -7.40
C VAL A 43 -6.61 -12.92 -6.83
N ASN A 44 -6.21 -11.68 -6.55
CA ASN A 44 -7.10 -10.59 -6.15
C ASN A 44 -7.11 -9.51 -7.24
N TYR A 45 -8.16 -9.47 -8.06
CA TYR A 45 -8.30 -8.47 -9.12
C TYR A 45 -8.57 -7.06 -8.58
N ASN A 46 -9.09 -6.96 -7.37
CA ASN A 46 -9.38 -5.73 -6.64
C ASN A 46 -8.28 -5.44 -5.61
N ASP A 47 -7.03 -5.82 -5.92
CA ASP A 47 -5.91 -5.65 -5.00
C ASP A 47 -5.52 -4.18 -4.76
N ASN A 48 -6.06 -3.25 -5.53
CA ASN A 48 -5.99 -1.81 -5.30
C ASN A 48 -7.14 -1.26 -4.43
N GLU A 49 -8.03 -2.12 -3.93
CA GLU A 49 -9.22 -1.80 -3.15
C GLU A 49 -9.10 -2.31 -1.70
N LEU A 50 -8.02 -1.95 -1.01
CA LEU A 50 -7.88 -2.18 0.45
C LEU A 50 -8.09 -0.89 1.23
N PHE A 51 -9.32 -0.39 1.13
CA PHE A 51 -9.78 0.94 1.50
C PHE A 51 -10.64 0.93 2.77
N CYS A 52 -10.32 0.01 3.70
CA CYS A 52 -11.02 -0.15 4.98
C CYS A 52 -12.53 -0.44 4.84
N GLY A 53 -12.95 -0.95 3.67
CA GLY A 53 -14.35 -1.19 3.30
C GLY A 53 -15.09 0.01 2.70
N GLY A 54 -14.42 1.14 2.49
CA GLY A 54 -15.05 2.38 2.02
C GLY A 54 -15.15 3.44 3.10
N TYR A 55 -15.20 4.70 2.67
CA TYR A 55 -15.29 5.85 3.57
C TYR A 55 -16.44 5.71 4.60
N ALA A 56 -17.65 5.44 4.14
CA ALA A 56 -18.82 5.32 5.02
C ALA A 56 -18.70 4.12 5.98
N VAL A 57 -18.19 2.99 5.49
CA VAL A 57 -17.97 1.79 6.32
C VAL A 57 -16.91 2.07 7.39
N GLN A 58 -15.80 2.71 7.04
CA GLN A 58 -14.75 3.06 7.99
C GLN A 58 -15.28 4.05 9.04
N TRP A 59 -15.82 5.19 8.61
CA TRP A 59 -16.06 6.32 9.50
C TRP A 59 -17.42 6.31 10.20
N GLU A 60 -18.48 5.87 9.51
CA GLU A 60 -19.83 5.88 10.06
C GLU A 60 -20.17 4.56 10.74
N GLN A 61 -19.90 3.42 10.08
CA GLN A 61 -20.20 2.10 10.66
C GLN A 61 -19.14 1.64 11.67
N ASN A 62 -17.86 1.76 11.33
CA ASN A 62 -16.74 1.24 12.13
C ASN A 62 -16.10 2.30 13.04
N SER A 63 -16.68 3.50 13.14
CA SER A 63 -16.19 4.59 14.00
C SER A 63 -14.72 4.97 13.76
N GLY A 64 -14.33 5.03 12.50
CA GLY A 64 -12.97 5.34 12.04
C GLY A 64 -12.01 4.16 12.02
N LYS A 65 -12.42 2.97 12.50
CA LYS A 65 -11.55 1.80 12.59
C LYS A 65 -11.37 1.13 11.23
N CYS A 66 -10.16 0.63 11.02
CA CYS A 66 -9.75 -0.14 9.83
C CYS A 66 -9.05 -1.43 10.29
N GLY A 67 -9.12 -2.49 9.48
CA GLY A 67 -8.29 -3.68 9.67
C GLY A 67 -6.80 -3.35 9.61
N VAL A 68 -5.97 -4.21 10.20
CA VAL A 68 -4.51 -3.98 10.27
C VAL A 68 -3.89 -3.94 8.88
N CYS A 69 -4.49 -4.63 7.91
CA CYS A 69 -4.00 -4.72 6.53
C CYS A 69 -5.00 -4.21 5.49
N GLY A 70 -5.90 -3.30 5.88
CA GLY A 70 -6.80 -2.57 4.96
C GLY A 70 -8.17 -3.19 4.74
N ASP A 71 -8.44 -4.37 5.30
CA ASP A 71 -9.77 -4.97 5.33
C ASP A 71 -10.76 -4.10 6.13
N ALA A 72 -12.06 -4.22 5.84
CA ALA A 72 -13.10 -3.57 6.64
C ALA A 72 -13.09 -4.09 8.09
N TYR A 73 -13.15 -3.18 9.06
CA TYR A 73 -12.93 -3.54 10.46
C TYR A 73 -13.98 -4.53 11.01
N HIS A 74 -15.24 -4.47 10.58
CA HIS A 74 -16.28 -5.40 11.03
C HIS A 74 -16.15 -6.82 10.44
N VAL A 75 -15.30 -7.04 9.42
CA VAL A 75 -15.05 -8.38 8.88
C VAL A 75 -14.46 -9.26 9.97
N LYS A 76 -15.00 -10.48 10.10
CA LYS A 76 -14.59 -11.44 11.13
C LYS A 76 -13.11 -11.79 10.98
N THR A 77 -12.41 -11.87 12.10
CA THR A 77 -11.01 -12.31 12.14
C THR A 77 -10.87 -13.84 11.98
N PRO A 78 -9.82 -14.35 11.31
CA PRO A 78 -8.80 -13.57 10.62
C PRO A 78 -9.38 -12.92 9.35
N ARG A 79 -9.14 -11.61 9.17
CA ARG A 79 -9.57 -10.91 7.96
C ARG A 79 -8.72 -11.41 6.78
N PRO A 80 -9.20 -11.28 5.53
CA PRO A 80 -8.51 -11.87 4.37
C PRO A 80 -7.03 -11.53 4.24
N HIS A 81 -6.62 -10.31 4.60
CA HIS A 81 -5.23 -9.84 4.50
C HIS A 81 -4.47 -9.84 5.83
N GLU A 82 -5.06 -10.38 6.90
CA GLU A 82 -4.43 -10.56 8.21
C GLU A 82 -3.99 -12.02 8.42
N ALA A 83 -3.05 -12.29 9.32
CA ALA A 83 -2.44 -13.59 9.58
C ALA A 83 -3.48 -14.70 9.76
N GLY A 84 -3.35 -15.77 8.98
CA GLY A 84 -4.32 -16.86 8.90
C GLY A 84 -5.45 -16.63 7.89
N GLY A 85 -5.55 -15.43 7.31
CA GLY A 85 -6.46 -15.08 6.22
C GLY A 85 -6.03 -15.65 4.87
N GLU A 86 -6.86 -15.41 3.86
CA GLU A 86 -6.68 -15.92 2.50
C GLU A 86 -5.36 -15.47 1.87
N PHE A 87 -5.00 -14.19 2.01
CA PHE A 87 -3.83 -13.58 1.36
C PHE A 87 -2.59 -13.52 2.27
N ALA A 88 -2.74 -13.69 3.58
CA ALA A 88 -1.64 -13.67 4.54
C ALA A 88 -1.01 -15.07 4.71
N LYS A 89 -0.30 -15.54 3.68
CA LYS A 89 0.35 -16.87 3.69
C LYS A 89 1.69 -16.92 4.44
N GLY A 90 2.19 -15.79 4.93
CA GLY A 90 3.50 -15.71 5.59
C GLY A 90 4.70 -15.86 4.64
N ILE A 91 4.47 -15.65 3.34
CA ILE A 91 5.50 -15.74 2.31
C ILE A 91 6.31 -14.44 2.31
N ILE A 92 7.63 -14.56 2.48
CA ILE A 92 8.54 -13.41 2.45
C ILE A 92 8.68 -12.89 1.02
N SER A 93 8.20 -11.69 0.75
CA SER A 93 8.24 -11.07 -0.58
C SER A 93 9.57 -10.39 -0.89
N ARG A 94 10.31 -9.95 0.14
CA ARG A 94 11.65 -9.34 0.03
C ARG A 94 12.54 -9.63 1.23
N TYR A 95 13.84 -9.61 1.00
CA TYR A 95 14.89 -9.78 2.00
C TYR A 95 15.80 -8.55 2.01
N TYR A 96 15.98 -7.95 3.17
CA TYR A 96 16.77 -6.73 3.36
C TYR A 96 17.79 -6.89 4.48
N ALA A 97 18.75 -5.98 4.55
CA ALA A 97 19.65 -5.83 5.69
C ALA A 97 19.14 -4.76 6.66
N ALA A 98 19.44 -4.92 7.95
CA ALA A 98 19.14 -3.90 8.95
C ALA A 98 19.77 -2.55 8.57
N GLY A 99 18.99 -1.47 8.64
CA GLY A 99 19.45 -0.10 8.29
C GLY A 99 19.44 0.23 6.79
N GLN A 100 19.10 -0.73 5.92
CA GLN A 100 19.10 -0.54 4.47
C GLN A 100 18.09 0.54 4.05
N GLU A 101 18.49 1.39 3.09
CA GLU A 101 17.55 2.18 2.30
C GLU A 101 16.92 1.28 1.24
N ILE A 102 15.59 1.17 1.27
CA ILE A 102 14.83 0.30 0.37
C ILE A 102 14.00 1.13 -0.60
N ASP A 103 13.89 0.65 -1.83
CA ASP A 103 12.95 1.17 -2.81
C ASP A 103 11.51 0.81 -2.44
N VAL A 104 10.63 1.77 -2.63
CA VAL A 104 9.19 1.64 -2.46
C VAL A 104 8.52 2.03 -3.76
N GLU A 105 7.65 1.15 -4.25
CA GLU A 105 6.82 1.41 -5.42
C GLU A 105 5.34 1.31 -5.03
N VAL A 106 4.61 2.40 -5.22
CA VAL A 106 3.16 2.49 -5.00
C VAL A 106 2.49 2.80 -6.34
N GLU A 107 1.51 1.99 -6.71
CA GLU A 107 0.70 2.24 -7.91
C GLU A 107 -0.67 2.76 -7.49
N LEU A 108 -0.99 4.01 -7.86
CA LEU A 108 -2.33 4.56 -7.73
C LEU A 108 -3.05 4.49 -9.07
N THR A 109 -4.08 3.65 -9.17
CA THR A 109 -4.95 3.60 -10.34
C THR A 109 -6.05 4.66 -10.32
N ALA A 110 -6.24 5.32 -9.16
CA ALA A 110 -6.96 6.57 -8.99
C ALA A 110 -6.29 7.40 -7.89
N ASN A 111 -5.56 8.44 -8.30
CA ASN A 111 -4.83 9.35 -7.43
C ASN A 111 -5.77 10.43 -6.87
N HIS A 112 -5.89 10.47 -5.54
CA HIS A 112 -6.70 11.42 -4.77
C HIS A 112 -5.86 12.35 -3.90
N TYR A 113 -4.58 12.48 -4.22
CA TYR A 113 -3.60 13.28 -3.49
C TYR A 113 -3.54 12.91 -2.00
N GLY A 114 -2.85 13.71 -1.20
CA GLY A 114 -2.67 13.44 0.22
C GLY A 114 -1.30 12.86 0.45
N ARG A 115 -1.20 11.75 1.19
CA ARG A 115 0.09 11.25 1.64
C ARG A 115 0.16 9.75 1.87
N PHE A 116 1.37 9.21 1.70
CA PHE A 116 1.72 7.87 2.13
C PHE A 116 2.50 7.91 3.44
N GLU A 117 2.23 6.92 4.29
CA GLU A 117 3.00 6.63 5.48
C GLU A 117 3.34 5.15 5.49
N MET A 118 4.54 4.80 5.95
CA MET A 118 4.96 3.41 6.01
C MET A 118 5.57 3.08 7.36
N PHE A 119 5.18 1.93 7.91
CA PHE A 119 5.58 1.47 9.23
C PHE A 119 6.06 0.02 9.16
N LEU A 120 6.86 -0.38 10.13
CA LEU A 120 7.38 -1.74 10.27
C LEU A 120 6.87 -2.38 11.57
N CYS A 121 6.57 -3.67 11.54
CA CYS A 121 6.41 -4.46 12.75
C CYS A 121 7.29 -5.72 12.69
N PRO A 122 8.23 -5.91 13.63
CA PRO A 122 9.02 -7.13 13.77
C PRO A 122 8.19 -8.32 14.28
N ASN A 123 7.42 -8.94 13.38
CA ASN A 123 6.43 -9.97 13.69
C ASN A 123 6.94 -11.38 13.37
N ASN A 124 7.87 -11.92 14.17
CA ASN A 124 8.57 -13.20 13.91
C ASN A 124 7.68 -14.48 13.94
N ASN A 125 6.36 -14.35 13.78
CA ASN A 125 5.42 -15.46 13.70
C ASN A 125 4.32 -15.15 12.67
N PRO A 126 4.34 -15.77 11.47
CA PRO A 126 3.37 -15.50 10.41
C PRO A 126 1.94 -15.96 10.75
N ARG A 127 1.74 -16.74 11.82
CA ARG A 127 0.41 -17.14 12.31
C ARG A 127 -0.19 -16.16 13.32
N ARG A 128 0.56 -15.13 13.72
CA ARG A 128 0.12 -14.09 14.65
C ARG A 128 0.05 -12.78 13.90
N GLU A 129 -1.09 -12.10 13.97
CA GLU A 129 -1.25 -10.80 13.30
C GLU A 129 -0.43 -9.73 14.03
N ALA A 130 0.19 -8.84 13.24
CA ALA A 130 0.87 -7.67 13.76
C ALA A 130 -0.16 -6.72 14.41
N SER A 131 0.24 -5.97 15.42
CA SER A 131 -0.65 -5.00 16.06
C SER A 131 -0.35 -3.59 15.59
N GLN A 132 -1.35 -2.72 15.55
CA GLN A 132 -1.13 -1.29 15.26
C GLN A 132 -0.09 -0.69 16.22
N ALA A 133 -0.16 -1.04 17.51
CA ALA A 133 0.81 -0.60 18.51
C ALA A 133 2.27 -1.05 18.24
N CYS A 134 2.47 -2.11 17.44
CA CYS A 134 3.80 -2.50 16.97
C CYS A 134 4.28 -1.58 15.84
N PHE A 135 3.42 -1.33 14.84
CA PHE A 135 3.71 -0.43 13.73
C PHE A 135 4.04 0.98 14.21
N ASP A 136 3.25 1.51 15.15
CA ASP A 136 3.40 2.87 15.66
C ASP A 136 4.76 3.12 16.34
N ARG A 137 5.50 2.05 16.70
CA ARG A 137 6.86 2.15 17.26
C ARG A 137 7.96 2.27 16.21
N TYR A 138 7.70 1.90 14.96
CA TYR A 138 8.70 1.87 13.90
C TYR A 138 8.20 2.56 12.62
N PRO A 139 7.97 3.89 12.63
CA PRO A 139 7.78 4.66 11.41
C PRO A 139 9.03 4.59 10.53
N LEU A 140 8.83 4.50 9.22
CA LEU A 140 9.92 4.49 8.25
C LEU A 140 10.06 5.87 7.61
N TYR A 141 11.25 6.43 7.72
CA TYR A 141 11.56 7.76 7.23
C TYR A 141 11.98 7.72 5.77
N ILE A 142 11.57 8.73 5.01
CA ILE A 142 11.99 8.92 3.63
C ILE A 142 13.50 9.15 3.62
N SER A 143 14.20 8.45 2.73
CA SER A 143 15.66 8.51 2.63
C SER A 143 16.12 9.95 2.34
N GLY A 144 17.14 10.42 3.07
CA GLY A 144 17.61 11.81 2.99
C GLY A 144 16.73 12.85 3.71
N SER A 145 15.67 12.44 4.43
CA SER A 145 14.74 13.32 5.13
C SER A 145 14.49 12.87 6.58
N ARG A 146 13.89 13.76 7.38
CA ARG A 146 13.31 13.45 8.69
C ARG A 146 11.79 13.27 8.66
N GLU A 147 11.18 13.35 7.47
CA GLU A 147 9.76 13.08 7.27
C GLU A 147 9.51 11.59 7.04
N HIS A 148 8.44 11.07 7.62
CA HIS A 148 7.90 9.72 7.35
C HIS A 148 6.61 9.77 6.51
N ARG A 149 6.18 10.98 6.13
CA ARG A 149 5.00 11.25 5.31
C ARG A 149 5.45 11.64 3.92
N PHE A 150 5.23 10.77 2.95
CA PHE A 150 5.47 11.11 1.54
C PHE A 150 4.24 11.87 1.03
N LEU A 151 4.41 13.17 0.78
CA LEU A 151 3.35 14.01 0.22
C LEU A 151 3.26 13.79 -1.29
N ILE A 152 2.07 13.47 -1.78
CA ILE A 152 1.84 13.33 -3.21
C ILE A 152 1.92 14.72 -3.86
N PRO A 153 2.78 14.93 -4.89
CA PRO A 153 2.85 16.20 -5.61
C PRO A 153 1.50 16.65 -6.16
N ARG A 154 1.22 17.95 -6.12
CA ARG A 154 -0.07 18.51 -6.57
C ARG A 154 -0.27 18.45 -8.09
N ASP A 155 0.82 18.36 -8.83
CA ASP A 155 0.88 18.19 -10.28
C ASP A 155 0.90 16.71 -10.71
N ALA A 156 0.84 15.78 -9.77
CA ALA A 156 0.83 14.35 -10.07
C ALA A 156 -0.42 13.96 -10.89
N PRO A 157 -0.28 13.07 -11.91
CA PRO A 157 -1.40 12.65 -12.73
C PRO A 157 -2.48 11.88 -11.95
N LYS A 158 -3.67 11.73 -12.55
CA LYS A 158 -4.79 10.95 -11.99
C LYS A 158 -4.48 9.46 -11.82
N LYS A 159 -3.49 8.94 -12.54
CA LYS A 159 -2.95 7.58 -12.40
C LYS A 159 -1.44 7.68 -12.41
N GLU A 160 -0.77 7.14 -11.42
CA GLU A 160 0.68 7.28 -11.31
C GLU A 160 1.32 6.14 -10.52
N ILE A 161 2.57 5.84 -10.85
CA ILE A 161 3.45 4.98 -10.07
C ILE A 161 4.44 5.87 -9.31
N PHE A 162 4.24 5.98 -8.01
CA PHE A 162 5.15 6.71 -7.13
C PHE A 162 6.30 5.81 -6.72
N ARG A 163 7.53 6.29 -6.95
CA ARG A 163 8.77 5.64 -6.50
C ARG A 163 9.51 6.55 -5.55
N TYR A 164 9.84 6.03 -4.38
CA TYR A 164 10.61 6.73 -3.36
C TYR A 164 11.37 5.71 -2.52
N ARG A 165 12.33 6.18 -1.71
CA ARG A 165 13.10 5.31 -0.82
C ARG A 165 12.79 5.61 0.63
N VAL A 166 12.76 4.57 1.46
CA VAL A 166 12.68 4.72 2.93
C VAL A 166 13.84 4.00 3.60
N ARG A 167 14.16 4.38 4.84
CA ARG A 167 15.20 3.73 5.63
C ARG A 167 14.62 2.74 6.63
N LEU A 168 15.06 1.48 6.58
CA LEU A 168 14.79 0.49 7.61
C LEU A 168 15.52 0.84 8.93
N PRO A 169 15.02 0.42 10.10
CA PRO A 169 15.72 0.70 11.35
C PRO A 169 17.07 -0.07 11.43
N PRO A 170 18.18 0.57 11.85
CA PRO A 170 19.53 0.00 11.79
C PRO A 170 19.79 -1.20 12.72
N TYR A 171 18.94 -1.41 13.73
CA TYR A 171 19.12 -2.44 14.75
C TYR A 171 17.92 -3.38 14.88
N VAL A 172 17.04 -3.37 13.88
CA VAL A 172 15.88 -4.27 13.82
C VAL A 172 16.17 -5.40 12.87
N THR A 173 15.97 -6.63 13.33
CA THR A 173 16.00 -7.84 12.52
C THR A 173 14.74 -8.66 12.77
N CYS A 174 14.35 -9.45 11.78
CA CYS A 174 13.15 -10.28 11.85
C CYS A 174 13.19 -11.36 10.78
N THR A 175 12.73 -12.56 11.14
CA THR A 175 12.50 -13.66 10.20
C THR A 175 11.26 -13.42 9.36
N GLN A 176 10.29 -12.70 9.93
CA GLN A 176 9.10 -12.18 9.26
C GLN A 176 8.79 -10.82 9.90
N CYS A 177 8.95 -9.75 9.16
CA CYS A 177 8.41 -8.44 9.48
C CYS A 177 7.19 -8.19 8.62
N VAL A 178 6.26 -7.40 9.14
CA VAL A 178 5.20 -6.82 8.33
C VAL A 178 5.54 -5.37 8.07
N LEU A 179 5.49 -4.94 6.82
CA LEU A 179 5.45 -3.54 6.44
C LEU A 179 4.00 -3.13 6.21
N GLN A 180 3.57 -2.04 6.84
CA GLN A 180 2.25 -1.46 6.65
C GLN A 180 2.40 -0.15 5.88
N TRP A 181 1.96 -0.15 4.62
CA TRP A 181 1.77 1.09 3.86
C TRP A 181 0.35 1.58 4.09
N THR A 182 0.20 2.86 4.45
CA THR A 182 -1.10 3.52 4.58
C THR A 182 -1.13 4.75 3.68
N TYR A 183 -2.21 4.90 2.93
CA TYR A 183 -2.50 6.06 2.10
C TYR A 183 -3.72 6.80 2.64
N TYR A 184 -3.52 8.06 3.01
CA TYR A 184 -4.58 8.98 3.41
C TYR A 184 -4.88 9.92 2.24
N THR A 185 -6.07 9.81 1.67
CA THR A 185 -6.48 10.67 0.55
C THR A 185 -6.68 12.12 0.98
N ALA A 186 -6.69 13.05 0.03
CA ALA A 186 -6.95 14.48 0.29
C ALA A 186 -8.06 15.06 -0.61
N ASN A 187 -9.00 14.22 -1.04
CA ASN A 187 -10.15 14.61 -1.88
C ASN A 187 -11.46 14.79 -1.10
N MET A 188 -11.48 14.51 0.21
CA MET A 188 -12.66 14.66 1.05
C MET A 188 -12.85 16.12 1.52
N TRP A 189 -14.10 16.60 1.57
CA TRP A 189 -14.43 17.87 2.21
C TRP A 189 -14.63 17.66 3.70
N GLY A 190 -14.07 18.53 4.54
CA GLY A 190 -14.29 18.46 5.97
C GLY A 190 -13.73 19.65 6.73
N THR A 191 -13.90 19.62 8.05
CA THR A 191 -13.43 20.66 8.96
C THR A 191 -11.93 20.49 9.24
N CYS A 192 -11.17 21.56 8.99
CA CYS A 192 -9.75 21.67 9.27
C CYS A 192 -9.51 21.98 10.76
N SER A 193 -8.26 21.83 11.21
CA SER A 193 -7.87 22.07 12.62
C SER A 193 -8.17 23.49 13.14
N ASN A 194 -8.21 24.49 12.27
CA ASN A 194 -8.55 25.89 12.56
C ASN A 194 -10.06 26.18 12.50
N GLY A 195 -10.91 25.16 12.33
CA GLY A 195 -12.35 25.29 12.23
C GLY A 195 -12.89 25.68 10.85
N THR A 196 -12.04 26.00 9.87
CA THR A 196 -12.48 26.26 8.49
C THR A 196 -12.84 24.95 7.79
N GLU A 197 -13.61 25.02 6.71
CA GLU A 197 -13.88 23.85 5.85
C GLU A 197 -13.13 23.95 4.53
N ALA A 198 -12.52 22.83 4.11
CA ALA A 198 -11.83 22.75 2.83
C ALA A 198 -11.70 21.30 2.34
N VAL A 199 -11.40 21.14 1.05
CA VAL A 199 -10.98 19.85 0.48
C VAL A 199 -9.63 19.44 1.08
N GLY A 200 -9.51 18.16 1.46
CA GLY A 200 -8.34 17.58 2.11
C GLY A 200 -8.34 17.72 3.63
N CYS A 201 -9.40 18.30 4.20
CA CYS A 201 -9.61 18.38 5.65
C CYS A 201 -10.60 17.34 6.16
N GLY A 202 -10.63 17.14 7.47
CA GLY A 202 -11.48 16.16 8.13
C GLY A 202 -10.97 14.72 7.97
N LYS A 203 -11.93 13.80 7.85
CA LYS A 203 -11.69 12.35 7.77
C LYS A 203 -11.29 11.99 6.33
N ALA A 204 -10.18 11.27 6.17
CA ALA A 204 -9.72 10.82 4.85
C ALA A 204 -10.30 9.43 4.52
N GLU A 205 -10.49 9.13 3.23
CA GLU A 205 -10.51 7.73 2.81
C GLU A 205 -9.12 7.14 3.04
N THR A 206 -9.06 5.93 3.58
CA THR A 206 -7.80 5.30 4.00
C THR A 206 -7.61 4.00 3.25
N PHE A 207 -6.45 3.85 2.61
CA PHE A 207 -6.01 2.58 2.03
C PHE A 207 -4.88 2.03 2.87
N ARG A 208 -4.81 0.71 3.03
CA ARG A 208 -3.75 0.09 3.79
C ARG A 208 -3.36 -1.26 3.21
N ASN A 209 -2.08 -1.51 3.05
CA ASN A 209 -1.59 -2.81 2.59
C ASN A 209 -0.48 -3.31 3.51
N CYS A 210 -0.36 -4.63 3.61
CA CYS A 210 0.69 -5.29 4.36
C CYS A 210 1.59 -6.12 3.45
N ALA A 211 2.91 -5.97 3.58
CA ALA A 211 3.90 -6.81 2.91
C ALA A 211 4.75 -7.57 3.94
N ASP A 212 4.93 -8.87 3.72
CA ASP A 212 5.76 -9.71 4.59
C ASP A 212 7.20 -9.72 4.06
N ILE A 213 8.15 -9.21 4.85
CA ILE A 213 9.57 -9.10 4.47
C ILE A 213 10.46 -9.74 5.54
N ALA A 214 11.74 -10.00 5.23
CA ALA A 214 12.73 -10.42 6.22
C ALA A 214 13.87 -9.41 6.30
N ILE A 215 14.36 -9.17 7.51
CA ILE A 215 15.49 -8.26 7.76
C ILE A 215 16.58 -9.03 8.50
N VAL A 216 17.72 -9.20 7.85
CA VAL A 216 18.89 -9.89 8.41
C VAL A 216 19.91 -8.92 8.98
N SER A 217 20.78 -9.41 9.86
CA SER A 217 21.86 -8.61 10.43
C SER A 217 22.88 -8.20 9.36
N ASN A 218 23.34 -6.95 9.43
CA ASN A 218 24.43 -6.45 8.59
C ASN A 218 25.80 -6.79 9.21
N THR A 219 26.06 -8.08 9.49
CA THR A 219 27.35 -8.55 9.99
C THR A 219 28.35 -8.60 8.83
N GLY A 220 29.06 -7.50 8.60
CA GLY A 220 30.14 -7.42 7.60
C GLY A 220 30.30 -6.10 6.86
N GLY A 221 29.43 -5.10 7.11
CA GLY A 221 29.57 -3.76 6.48
C GLY A 221 29.26 -3.72 4.97
N GLY A 222 28.96 -4.86 4.35
CA GLY A 222 28.53 -4.95 2.95
C GLY A 222 27.01 -5.02 2.87
N VAL A 223 26.38 -4.00 2.30
CA VAL A 223 25.00 -4.12 1.79
C VAL A 223 25.03 -5.23 0.72
N PRO A 224 24.28 -6.33 0.86
CA PRO A 224 24.23 -7.36 -0.17
C PRO A 224 23.81 -6.71 -1.50
N PRO A 225 24.45 -7.00 -2.64
CA PRO A 225 24.04 -6.42 -3.91
C PRO A 225 22.58 -6.75 -4.20
N ILE A 226 21.83 -5.75 -4.68
CA ILE A 226 20.37 -5.81 -4.90
C ILE A 226 19.96 -7.02 -5.77
N PHE A 227 20.85 -7.48 -6.65
CA PHE A 227 20.62 -8.61 -7.57
C PHE A 227 20.84 -10.01 -6.96
N VAL A 228 21.45 -10.15 -5.78
CA VAL A 228 21.78 -11.46 -5.18
C VAL A 228 20.63 -12.05 -4.35
N ASN A 229 19.56 -11.28 -4.11
CA ASN A 229 18.56 -11.62 -3.09
C ASN A 229 17.13 -11.84 -3.60
N ASN A 230 16.89 -11.90 -4.91
CA ASN A 230 15.57 -12.27 -5.43
C ASN A 230 15.37 -13.79 -5.38
N LYS A 231 15.39 -14.34 -4.16
CA LYS A 231 15.12 -15.76 -3.85
C LYS A 231 13.62 -16.06 -3.91
N SER A 232 12.86 -15.46 -4.83
CA SER A 232 11.49 -15.88 -5.04
C SER A 232 11.51 -17.03 -6.06
N PRO A 233 11.35 -18.31 -5.62
CA PRO A 233 11.26 -19.43 -6.55
C PRO A 233 9.98 -19.37 -7.43
N TYR A 234 9.10 -18.41 -7.14
CA TYR A 234 7.82 -18.22 -7.81
C TYR A 234 7.87 -17.17 -8.92
N LEU A 235 8.98 -16.42 -9.03
CA LEU A 235 9.07 -15.35 -10.01
C LEU A 235 9.23 -15.95 -11.41
N LEU A 236 8.25 -15.65 -12.27
CA LEU A 236 8.31 -16.01 -13.68
C LEU A 236 9.18 -15.00 -14.42
N TYR A 237 9.92 -15.46 -15.42
CA TYR A 237 10.76 -14.61 -16.27
C TYR A 237 10.37 -14.77 -17.73
N TYR A 238 10.51 -13.71 -18.51
CA TYR A 238 10.38 -13.73 -19.95
C TYR A 238 11.63 -13.15 -20.61
N ARG A 239 11.91 -13.58 -21.84
CA ARG A 239 12.99 -13.03 -22.67
C ARG A 239 12.40 -12.06 -23.69
N ASP A 240 12.84 -10.80 -23.67
CA ASP A 240 12.47 -9.80 -24.67
C ASP A 240 13.55 -9.69 -25.74
N TYR A 241 13.29 -10.28 -26.91
CA TYR A 241 14.23 -10.28 -28.04
C TYR A 241 14.49 -8.89 -28.65
N ARG A 242 13.79 -7.84 -28.19
CA ARG A 242 14.04 -6.44 -28.59
C ARG A 242 15.08 -5.75 -27.71
N ALA A 243 15.41 -6.32 -26.55
CA ALA A 243 16.43 -5.81 -25.64
C ALA A 243 17.83 -6.36 -26.00
N PRO A 244 18.92 -5.68 -25.58
CA PRO A 244 20.29 -6.16 -25.77
C PRO A 244 20.49 -7.59 -25.26
N ASP A 245 21.26 -8.40 -25.97
CA ASP A 245 21.42 -9.83 -25.66
C ASP A 245 22.01 -10.11 -24.28
N ASP A 246 22.81 -9.18 -23.77
CA ASP A 246 23.41 -9.20 -22.43
C ASP A 246 22.44 -8.77 -21.32
N ASN A 247 21.24 -8.27 -21.66
CA ASN A 247 20.22 -7.83 -20.70
C ASN A 247 18.79 -7.95 -21.26
N ASN A 248 18.39 -9.15 -21.69
CA ASN A 248 17.09 -9.41 -22.31
C ASN A 248 16.14 -10.29 -21.48
N VAL A 249 16.49 -10.68 -20.26
CA VAL A 249 15.64 -11.50 -19.38
C VAL A 249 15.07 -10.63 -18.26
N PHE A 250 13.75 -10.54 -18.19
CA PHE A 250 13.04 -9.67 -17.25
C PHE A 250 12.07 -10.47 -16.37
N PRO A 251 11.86 -10.07 -15.11
CA PRO A 251 10.80 -10.65 -14.29
C PRO A 251 9.43 -10.26 -14.85
N LEU A 252 8.54 -11.24 -14.97
CA LEU A 252 7.16 -11.01 -15.35
C LEU A 252 6.40 -10.41 -14.16
N ILE A 253 5.98 -9.16 -14.30
CA ILE A 253 5.15 -8.46 -13.33
C ILE A 253 3.86 -8.04 -14.03
N VAL A 254 2.72 -8.54 -13.55
CA VAL A 254 1.40 -8.21 -14.11
C VAL A 254 0.99 -6.81 -13.66
N ARG A 255 1.30 -5.81 -14.47
CA ARG A 255 0.90 -4.42 -14.27
C ARG A 255 -0.41 -4.12 -14.99
N ASN A 256 -1.18 -3.16 -14.47
CA ASN A 256 -2.40 -2.73 -15.15
C ASN A 256 -2.00 -1.78 -16.30
N THR A 257 -2.02 -2.28 -17.53
CA THR A 257 -1.67 -1.48 -18.71
C THR A 257 -2.81 -0.53 -19.07
N THR A 258 -2.95 0.55 -18.32
CA THR A 258 -3.54 1.78 -18.87
C THR A 258 -2.45 2.84 -18.85
N ARG A 259 -1.65 2.89 -19.93
CA ARG A 259 -1.04 4.17 -20.31
C ARG A 259 -2.20 5.13 -20.51
N ALA A 260 -2.25 6.19 -19.69
CA ALA A 260 -3.07 7.34 -20.00
C ALA A 260 -2.56 7.98 -21.30
#